data_AF-A0A2R6N8K6-F1
#
_entry.id   AF-A0A2R6N8K6-F1
#
_cell.length_a   1.000
_cell.length_b   1.000
_cell.length_c   1.000
_cell.angle_alpha   90.00
_cell.angle_beta   90.00
_cell.angle_gamma   90.00
#
_symmetry.space_group_name_H-M   'P 1'
#
loop_
_entity.id
_entity.type
_entity.pdbx_description
1 polymer ?
#
loop_
_entity_poly.entity_id
_entity_poly.type
_entity_poly.pdbx_seq_one_letter_code
_entity_poly.pdbx_strand_id
1 'polypeptide(L)'
;MSGRESMRSWVVVYLKGMFMGAADAVPGVSGGTIALITGIYERLIAAITALDPGALRYLPRIHRRTERAELRAALVEMDVPFLFALGTGVATALVTVARLMDYAFETYPGLVAALFFGLIAASAIVLSEHVSLDTPRRVAVAVFGFVLAFALSGPEVSNSMPNTPLFVLVAGSIAIAGMILPGISGAFFLYILGQYDYLVGTLTTFTDGLAGLGSGGSVGALIEPAVVILAFGIGALVGLFSIAYAIRWALANYREATLTFLVSLMVGALRLPATRVVENTPVTTRAAGSVLVVAAIGGALVLLVDRYTADIEFS
;
A
#
# COMPACT_ATOMS: atom_id res chain seq x y z
N MET A 1 -19.21 -26.85 13.88
CA MET A 1 -19.51 -25.40 13.88
C MET A 1 -20.82 -25.18 13.13
N SER A 2 -21.80 -24.49 13.71
CA SER A 2 -23.06 -24.23 13.00
C SER A 2 -22.81 -23.34 11.78
N GLY A 3 -23.55 -23.51 10.68
CA GLY A 3 -23.32 -22.73 9.44
C GLY A 3 -23.39 -21.21 9.62
N ARG A 4 -24.07 -20.72 10.67
CA ARG A 4 -24.16 -19.29 11.01
C ARG A 4 -22.91 -18.74 11.70
N GLU A 5 -22.21 -19.54 12.50
CA GLU A 5 -20.95 -19.13 13.14
C GLU A 5 -19.80 -19.06 12.12
N SER A 6 -19.79 -19.97 11.14
CA SER A 6 -18.85 -19.96 10.02
C SER A 6 -19.01 -18.69 9.16
N MET A 7 -20.24 -18.33 8.78
CA MET A 7 -20.48 -17.14 7.94
C MET A 7 -20.13 -15.83 8.63
N ARG A 8 -20.42 -15.67 9.92
CA ARG A 8 -19.99 -14.49 10.70
C ARG A 8 -18.47 -14.37 10.75
N SER A 9 -17.76 -15.48 10.91
CA SER A 9 -16.29 -15.49 10.88
C SER A 9 -15.73 -15.01 9.53
N TRP A 10 -16.30 -15.45 8.41
CA TRP A 10 -15.84 -15.02 7.08
C TRP A 10 -16.14 -13.56 6.78
N VAL A 11 -17.29 -13.05 7.21
CA VAL A 11 -17.60 -11.62 7.10
C VAL A 11 -16.59 -10.79 7.91
N VAL A 12 -16.23 -11.22 9.12
CA VAL A 12 -15.22 -10.51 9.93
C VAL A 12 -13.86 -10.51 9.21
N VAL A 13 -13.43 -11.62 8.62
CA VAL A 13 -12.18 -11.68 7.83
C VAL A 13 -12.24 -10.73 6.64
N TYR A 14 -13.36 -10.71 5.91
CA TYR A 14 -13.59 -9.78 4.81
C TYR A 14 -13.52 -8.32 5.24
N LEU A 15 -14.19 -7.95 6.35
CA LEU A 15 -14.15 -6.59 6.90
C LEU A 15 -12.73 -6.19 7.30
N LYS A 16 -11.97 -7.09 7.95
CA LYS A 16 -10.55 -6.84 8.27
C LYS A 16 -9.72 -6.64 7.00
N GLY A 17 -10.00 -7.40 5.95
CA GLY A 17 -9.41 -7.20 4.62
C GLY A 17 -9.72 -5.84 4.03
N MET A 18 -10.95 -5.35 4.17
CA MET A 18 -11.30 -4.00 3.72
C MET A 18 -10.54 -2.91 4.48
N PHE A 19 -10.44 -3.00 5.81
CA PHE A 19 -9.68 -2.03 6.60
C PHE A 19 -8.18 -2.07 6.25
N MET A 20 -7.61 -3.27 6.10
CA MET A 20 -6.23 -3.45 5.66
C MET A 20 -5.99 -2.83 4.27
N GLY A 21 -6.84 -3.13 3.29
CA GLY A 21 -6.72 -2.60 1.93
C GLY A 21 -6.93 -1.08 1.85
N ALA A 22 -7.82 -0.52 2.68
CA ALA A 22 -8.01 0.92 2.75
C ALA A 22 -6.77 1.64 3.32
N ALA A 23 -6.12 1.05 4.32
CA ALA A 23 -4.86 1.55 4.84
C ALA A 23 -3.72 1.45 3.81
N ASP A 24 -3.60 0.32 3.11
CA ASP A 24 -2.57 0.15 2.07
C ASP A 24 -2.74 1.08 0.86
N ALA A 25 -3.97 1.54 0.60
CA ALA A 25 -4.26 2.49 -0.45
C ALA A 25 -3.85 3.93 -0.11
N VAL A 26 -3.61 4.27 1.16
CA VAL A 26 -3.38 5.66 1.60
C VAL A 26 -1.90 5.88 1.97
N PRO A 27 -1.20 6.84 1.33
CA PRO A 27 0.19 7.14 1.67
C PRO A 27 0.37 7.52 3.14
N GLY A 28 1.29 6.85 3.82
CA GLY A 28 1.58 7.09 5.23
C GLY A 28 0.81 6.20 6.20
N VAL A 29 -0.10 5.33 5.73
CA VAL A 29 -0.70 4.28 6.56
C VAL A 29 -0.25 2.91 6.04
N SER A 30 0.06 1.98 6.94
CA SER A 30 0.52 0.63 6.60
C SER A 30 -0.58 -0.39 6.91
N GLY A 31 -1.05 -1.14 5.90
CA GLY A 31 -2.02 -2.21 6.08
C GLY A 31 -1.50 -3.35 6.95
N GLY A 32 -0.18 -3.59 6.96
CA GLY A 32 0.47 -4.51 7.90
C GLY A 32 0.23 -4.12 9.37
N THR A 33 0.18 -2.82 9.67
CA THR A 33 -0.14 -2.30 11.01
C THR A 33 -1.60 -2.56 11.37
N ILE A 34 -2.52 -2.34 10.42
CA ILE A 34 -3.94 -2.69 10.61
C ILE A 34 -4.13 -4.20 10.78
N ALA A 35 -3.37 -5.03 10.06
CA ALA A 35 -3.40 -6.49 10.22
C ALA A 35 -2.92 -6.93 11.61
N LEU A 36 -1.93 -6.24 12.19
CA LEU A 36 -1.47 -6.46 13.56
C LEU A 36 -2.54 -6.05 14.58
N ILE A 37 -3.07 -4.81 14.48
CA ILE A 37 -4.12 -4.30 15.38
C ILE A 37 -5.37 -5.20 15.36
N THR A 38 -5.74 -5.70 14.17
CA THR A 38 -6.90 -6.57 14.02
C THR A 38 -6.60 -8.05 14.35
N GLY A 39 -5.37 -8.39 14.72
CA GLY A 39 -4.96 -9.73 15.14
C GLY A 39 -4.99 -10.79 14.02
N ILE A 40 -4.85 -10.39 12.76
CA ILE A 40 -4.80 -11.32 11.62
C ILE A 40 -3.41 -11.47 11.00
N TYR A 41 -2.44 -10.67 11.43
CA TYR A 41 -1.10 -10.65 10.87
C TYR A 41 -0.42 -12.02 10.90
N GLU A 42 -0.34 -12.66 12.07
CA GLU A 42 0.24 -14.01 12.24
C GLU A 42 -0.39 -15.04 11.30
N ARG A 43 -1.73 -15.06 11.24
CA ARG A 43 -2.48 -15.96 10.36
C ARG A 43 -2.23 -15.66 8.88
N LEU A 44 -2.12 -14.38 8.51
CA LEU A 44 -1.79 -13.96 7.16
C LEU A 44 -0.40 -14.45 6.74
N ILE A 45 0.62 -14.23 7.58
CA ILE A 45 1.97 -14.70 7.29
C ILE A 45 1.99 -16.23 7.20
N ALA A 46 1.40 -16.93 8.16
CA ALA A 46 1.31 -18.39 8.14
C ALA A 46 0.65 -18.90 6.84
N ALA A 47 -0.51 -18.35 6.46
CA ALA A 47 -1.23 -18.75 5.24
C ALA A 47 -0.43 -18.45 3.96
N ILE A 48 0.25 -17.30 3.87
CA ILE A 48 1.11 -16.97 2.72
C ILE A 48 2.31 -17.92 2.64
N THR A 49 2.96 -18.22 3.76
CA THR A 49 4.12 -19.13 3.81
C THR A 49 3.75 -20.59 3.57
N ALA A 50 2.51 -20.98 3.86
CA ALA A 50 1.99 -22.32 3.62
C ALA A 50 1.64 -22.56 2.13
N LEU A 51 1.61 -21.52 1.29
CA LEU A 51 1.31 -21.68 -0.14
C LEU A 51 2.37 -22.52 -0.84
N ASP A 52 2.00 -23.73 -1.22
CA ASP A 52 2.84 -24.64 -1.99
C ASP A 52 2.37 -24.69 -3.47
N PRO A 53 3.21 -24.25 -4.43
CA PRO A 53 2.94 -24.43 -5.86
C PRO A 53 2.71 -25.90 -6.26
N GLY A 54 3.15 -26.86 -5.44
CA GLY A 54 2.86 -28.28 -5.57
C GLY A 54 1.37 -28.59 -5.66
N ALA A 55 0.49 -27.78 -5.08
CA ALA A 55 -0.97 -27.94 -5.21
C ALA A 55 -1.47 -27.77 -6.66
N LEU A 56 -0.72 -27.07 -7.53
CA LEU A 56 -1.08 -26.89 -8.94
C LEU A 56 -1.04 -28.22 -9.72
N ARG A 57 -0.37 -29.27 -9.21
CA ARG A 57 -0.32 -30.60 -9.85
C ARG A 57 -1.69 -31.28 -9.96
N TYR A 58 -2.67 -30.86 -9.15
CA TYR A 58 -4.02 -31.40 -9.14
C TYR A 58 -4.95 -30.71 -10.16
N LEU A 59 -4.62 -29.50 -10.63
CA LEU A 59 -5.42 -28.73 -11.61
C LEU A 59 -5.67 -29.47 -12.94
N PRO A 60 -4.68 -30.12 -13.57
CA PRO A 60 -4.88 -30.80 -14.87
C PRO A 60 -5.89 -31.95 -14.79
N ARG A 61 -6.19 -32.48 -13.60
CA ARG A 61 -7.05 -33.65 -13.37
C ARG A 61 -8.33 -33.32 -12.61
N ILE A 62 -8.71 -32.04 -12.56
CA ILE A 62 -9.89 -31.55 -11.81
C ILE A 62 -11.23 -32.15 -12.28
N HIS A 63 -11.26 -32.85 -13.42
CA HIS A 63 -12.45 -33.56 -13.91
C HIS A 63 -12.81 -34.80 -13.07
N ARG A 64 -11.87 -35.36 -12.32
CA ARG A 64 -12.10 -36.55 -11.48
C ARG A 64 -12.46 -36.15 -10.05
N ARG A 65 -13.40 -36.90 -9.43
CA ARG A 65 -13.94 -36.56 -8.09
C ARG A 65 -12.91 -36.70 -6.97
N THR A 66 -12.00 -37.67 -7.06
CA THR A 66 -10.89 -37.89 -6.11
C THR A 66 -9.94 -36.71 -6.08
N GLU A 67 -9.49 -36.27 -7.25
CA GLU A 67 -8.52 -35.19 -7.41
C GLU A 67 -9.12 -33.83 -6.99
N ARG A 68 -10.44 -33.65 -7.11
CA ARG A 68 -11.14 -32.49 -6.51
C ARG A 68 -11.12 -32.51 -4.98
N ALA A 69 -11.28 -33.67 -4.37
CA ALA A 69 -11.23 -33.80 -2.91
C ALA A 69 -9.82 -33.54 -2.39
N GLU A 70 -8.79 -34.07 -3.06
CA GLU A 70 -7.38 -33.82 -2.75
C GLU A 70 -7.00 -32.35 -2.92
N LEU A 71 -7.39 -31.72 -4.03
CA LEU A 71 -7.17 -30.29 -4.23
C LEU A 71 -7.86 -29.46 -3.14
N ARG A 72 -9.11 -29.78 -2.78
CA ARG A 72 -9.83 -29.08 -1.71
C ARG A 72 -9.12 -29.25 -0.37
N ALA A 73 -8.64 -30.45 -0.05
CA ALA A 73 -7.89 -30.71 1.17
C ALA A 73 -6.62 -29.85 1.22
N ALA A 74 -5.84 -29.85 0.14
CA ALA A 74 -4.64 -29.03 0.03
C ALA A 74 -4.96 -27.53 0.17
N LEU A 75 -6.01 -27.03 -0.47
CA LEU A 75 -6.42 -25.62 -0.35
C LEU A 75 -6.85 -25.23 1.07
N VAL A 76 -7.48 -26.14 1.81
CA VAL A 76 -7.86 -25.92 3.21
C VAL A 76 -6.63 -25.97 4.12
N GLU A 77 -5.70 -26.88 3.86
CA GLU A 77 -4.43 -27.00 4.59
C GLU A 77 -3.57 -25.73 4.44
N MET A 78 -3.56 -25.13 3.24
CA MET A 78 -2.89 -23.85 2.97
C MET A 78 -3.71 -22.61 3.40
N ASP A 79 -4.86 -22.79 4.06
CA ASP A 79 -5.78 -21.72 4.48
C ASP A 79 -6.20 -20.76 3.35
N VAL A 80 -6.30 -21.26 2.11
CA VAL A 80 -6.72 -20.46 0.94
C VAL A 80 -8.11 -19.83 1.10
N PRO A 81 -9.11 -20.48 1.75
CA PRO A 81 -10.39 -19.81 2.02
C PRO A 81 -10.24 -18.50 2.82
N PHE A 82 -9.29 -18.44 3.76
CA PHE A 82 -8.96 -17.22 4.48
C PHE A 82 -8.30 -16.17 3.59
N LEU A 83 -7.29 -16.55 2.81
CA LEU A 83 -6.65 -15.63 1.87
C LEU A 83 -7.66 -15.08 0.85
N PHE A 84 -8.62 -15.91 0.42
CA PHE A 84 -9.67 -15.48 -0.49
C PHE A 84 -10.64 -14.48 0.16
N ALA A 85 -11.14 -14.78 1.36
CA ALA A 85 -12.03 -13.86 2.10
C ALA A 85 -11.32 -12.53 2.44
N LEU A 86 -10.06 -12.57 2.86
CA LEU A 86 -9.27 -11.38 3.14
C LEU A 86 -8.95 -10.60 1.86
N GLY A 87 -8.45 -11.29 0.84
CA GLY A 87 -8.04 -10.71 -0.43
C GLY A 87 -9.19 -10.07 -1.20
N THR A 88 -10.39 -10.65 -1.14
CA THR A 88 -11.60 -10.01 -1.70
C THR A 88 -12.00 -8.74 -0.93
N GLY A 89 -11.78 -8.72 0.39
CA GLY A 89 -11.91 -7.50 1.20
C GLY A 89 -10.91 -6.42 0.78
N VAL A 90 -9.63 -6.77 0.68
CA VAL A 90 -8.57 -5.87 0.22
C VAL A 90 -8.87 -5.33 -1.18
N ALA A 91 -9.22 -6.19 -2.13
CA ALA A 91 -9.57 -5.79 -3.49
C ALA A 91 -10.77 -4.85 -3.54
N THR A 92 -11.80 -5.12 -2.72
CA THR A 92 -12.97 -4.22 -2.62
C THR A 92 -12.54 -2.84 -2.11
N ALA A 93 -11.70 -2.78 -1.08
CA ALA A 93 -11.21 -1.53 -0.54
C ALA A 93 -10.31 -0.78 -1.53
N LEU A 94 -9.38 -1.46 -2.23
CA LEU A 94 -8.54 -0.84 -3.24
C LEU A 94 -9.37 -0.18 -4.35
N VAL A 95 -10.38 -0.88 -4.89
CA VAL A 95 -11.27 -0.30 -5.93
C VAL A 95 -12.09 0.87 -5.37
N THR A 96 -12.64 0.73 -4.16
CA THR A 96 -13.47 1.78 -3.55
C THR A 96 -12.65 3.03 -3.24
N VAL A 97 -11.47 2.85 -2.65
CA VAL A 97 -10.57 3.96 -2.31
C VAL A 97 -9.97 4.56 -3.58
N ALA A 98 -9.62 3.76 -4.59
CA ALA A 98 -9.13 4.31 -5.87
C ALA A 98 -10.17 5.23 -6.50
N ARG A 99 -11.44 4.82 -6.60
CA ARG A 99 -12.53 5.68 -7.11
C ARG A 99 -12.71 6.95 -6.28
N LEU A 100 -12.66 6.83 -4.96
CA LEU A 100 -12.76 7.98 -4.06
C LEU A 100 -11.59 8.95 -4.25
N MET A 101 -10.36 8.42 -4.36
CA MET A 101 -9.15 9.21 -4.54
C MET A 101 -9.08 9.86 -5.91
N ASP A 102 -9.46 9.15 -6.98
CA ASP A 102 -9.56 9.68 -8.34
C ASP A 102 -10.47 10.92 -8.37
N TYR A 103 -11.70 10.80 -7.83
CA TYR A 103 -12.61 11.93 -7.68
C TYR A 103 -12.03 13.06 -6.79
N ALA A 104 -11.35 12.70 -5.70
CA ALA A 104 -10.79 13.68 -4.78
C ALA A 104 -9.57 14.43 -5.36
N PHE A 105 -8.78 13.78 -6.22
CA PHE A 105 -7.67 14.43 -6.94
C PHE A 105 -8.18 15.45 -7.94
N GLU A 106 -9.28 15.15 -8.64
CA GLU A 106 -9.89 16.09 -9.58
C GLU A 106 -10.58 17.27 -8.86
N THR A 107 -11.30 16.98 -7.77
CA THR A 107 -12.18 17.98 -7.13
C THR A 107 -11.46 18.80 -6.05
N TYR A 108 -10.59 18.18 -5.26
CA TYR A 108 -9.95 18.78 -4.09
C TYR A 108 -8.43 18.48 -4.00
N PRO A 109 -7.63 18.72 -5.08
CA PRO A 109 -6.22 18.32 -5.13
C PRO A 109 -5.39 18.90 -3.98
N GLY A 110 -5.62 20.17 -3.62
CA GLY A 110 -4.93 20.82 -2.50
C GLY A 110 -5.25 20.21 -1.14
N LEU A 111 -6.49 19.76 -0.91
CA LEU A 111 -6.88 19.12 0.35
C LEU A 111 -6.37 17.68 0.45
N VAL A 112 -6.39 16.92 -0.64
CA VAL A 112 -5.78 15.57 -0.67
C VAL A 112 -4.29 15.66 -0.39
N ALA A 113 -3.60 16.63 -1.01
CA ALA A 113 -2.19 16.89 -0.74
C ALA A 113 -1.95 17.28 0.73
N ALA A 114 -2.82 18.09 1.33
CA ALA A 114 -2.74 18.43 2.75
C ALA A 114 -2.93 17.20 3.66
N LEU A 115 -3.88 16.32 3.32
CA LEU A 115 -4.11 15.07 4.03
C LEU A 115 -2.87 14.18 3.99
N PHE A 116 -2.29 13.97 2.81
CA PHE A 116 -1.09 13.16 2.62
C PHE A 116 0.12 13.78 3.31
N PHE A 117 0.26 15.11 3.29
CA PHE A 117 1.29 15.80 4.07
C PHE A 117 1.17 15.45 5.56
N GLY A 118 -0.04 15.56 6.13
CA GLY A 118 -0.31 15.23 7.53
C GLY A 118 0.01 13.77 7.88
N LEU A 119 -0.45 12.83 7.05
CA LEU A 119 -0.19 11.39 7.23
C LEU A 119 1.31 11.07 7.17
N ILE A 120 2.01 11.55 6.15
CA ILE A 120 3.45 11.29 5.97
C ILE A 120 4.26 11.95 7.08
N ALA A 121 3.92 13.20 7.45
CA ALA A 121 4.63 13.93 8.49
C ALA A 121 4.45 13.28 9.87
N ALA A 122 3.22 12.90 10.23
CA ALA A 122 2.98 12.20 11.49
C ALA A 122 3.68 10.84 11.52
N SER A 123 3.67 10.09 10.42
CA SER A 123 4.39 8.82 10.33
C SER A 123 5.90 9.01 10.49
N ALA A 124 6.46 10.07 9.88
CA ALA A 124 7.88 10.41 10.06
C ALA A 124 8.20 10.80 11.51
N ILE A 125 7.30 11.52 12.19
CA ILE A 125 7.44 11.87 13.61
C ILE A 125 7.41 10.62 14.49
N VAL A 126 6.43 9.73 14.30
CA VAL A 126 6.32 8.48 15.05
C VAL A 126 7.58 7.64 14.86
N LEU A 127 8.05 7.44 13.63
CA LEU A 127 9.25 6.65 13.38
C LEU A 127 10.55 7.37 13.75
N SER A 128 10.52 8.68 14.05
CA SER A 128 11.73 9.46 14.36
C SER A 128 12.41 9.04 15.66
N GLU A 129 11.68 8.45 16.59
CA GLU A 129 12.26 7.93 17.85
C GLU A 129 13.22 6.77 17.63
N HIS A 130 13.09 6.07 16.49
CA HIS A 130 13.94 4.95 16.09
C HIS A 130 15.16 5.40 15.24
N VAL A 131 15.32 6.71 15.02
CA VAL A 131 16.42 7.29 14.24
C VAL A 131 17.61 7.56 15.16
N SER A 132 18.80 7.16 14.72
CA SER A 132 20.05 7.48 15.41
C SER A 132 20.99 8.25 14.48
N LEU A 133 21.51 9.38 14.97
CA LEU A 133 22.45 10.24 14.26
C LEU A 133 23.83 10.29 14.93
N ASP A 134 24.14 9.29 15.75
CA ASP A 134 25.32 9.31 16.63
C ASP A 134 26.65 9.11 15.89
N THR A 135 26.61 8.71 14.62
CA THR A 135 27.82 8.45 13.81
C THR A 135 27.79 9.22 12.49
N PRO A 136 28.96 9.63 11.95
CA PRO A 136 29.04 10.31 10.66
C PRO A 136 28.43 9.50 9.50
N ARG A 137 28.52 8.16 9.57
CA ARG A 137 27.90 7.28 8.59
C ARG A 137 26.38 7.39 8.61
N ARG A 138 25.75 7.44 9.79
CA ARG A 138 24.29 7.58 9.92
C ARG A 138 23.81 8.94 9.47
N VAL A 139 24.55 10.01 9.78
CA VAL A 139 24.28 11.35 9.25
C VAL A 139 24.37 11.36 7.72
N ALA A 140 25.39 10.74 7.12
CA ALA A 140 25.52 10.64 5.67
C ALA A 140 24.34 9.88 5.03
N VAL A 141 23.87 8.80 5.66
CA VAL A 141 22.69 8.05 5.22
C VAL A 141 21.41 8.89 5.32
N ALA A 142 21.25 9.66 6.41
CA ALA A 142 20.11 10.57 6.58
C ALA A 142 20.08 11.64 5.48
N VAL A 143 21.21 12.34 5.28
CA VAL A 143 21.35 13.36 4.24
C VAL A 143 21.09 12.77 2.86
N PHE A 144 21.65 11.59 2.56
CA PHE A 144 21.41 10.91 1.29
C PHE A 144 19.93 10.58 1.09
N GLY A 145 19.26 9.99 2.09
CA GLY A 145 17.83 9.68 2.01
C GLY A 145 16.96 10.91 1.81
N PHE A 146 17.23 11.98 2.56
CA PHE A 146 16.53 13.26 2.41
C PHE A 146 16.73 13.86 1.02
N VAL A 147 17.99 13.99 0.57
CA VAL A 147 18.30 14.59 -0.74
C VAL A 147 17.71 13.77 -1.88
N LEU A 148 17.80 12.43 -1.80
CA LEU A 148 17.21 11.54 -2.79
C LEU A 148 15.69 11.74 -2.89
N ALA A 149 14.97 11.66 -1.78
CA ALA A 149 13.52 11.89 -1.78
C ALA A 149 13.17 13.30 -2.23
N PHE A 150 13.86 14.31 -1.73
CA PHE A 150 13.60 15.71 -2.07
C PHE A 150 13.80 15.97 -3.57
N ALA A 151 14.83 15.38 -4.19
CA ALA A 151 15.09 15.47 -5.62
C ALA A 151 14.01 14.76 -6.44
N LEU A 152 13.62 13.54 -6.05
CA LEU A 152 12.58 12.76 -6.74
C LEU A 152 11.18 13.38 -6.59
N SER A 153 10.91 14.01 -5.45
CA SER A 153 9.62 14.61 -5.09
C SER A 153 9.42 16.01 -5.65
N GLY A 154 10.31 16.50 -6.52
CA GLY A 154 10.11 17.76 -7.23
C GLY A 154 8.99 17.64 -8.27
N PRO A 155 8.09 18.64 -8.43
CA PRO A 155 6.98 18.56 -9.39
C PRO A 155 7.44 18.26 -10.82
N GLU A 156 8.52 18.89 -11.27
CA GLU A 156 9.08 18.70 -12.62
C GLU A 156 9.53 17.25 -12.83
N VAL A 157 10.15 16.65 -11.82
CA VAL A 157 10.64 15.27 -11.85
C VAL A 157 9.47 14.29 -11.77
N SER A 158 8.56 14.47 -10.81
CA SER A 158 7.39 13.62 -10.62
C SER A 158 6.48 13.61 -11.85
N ASN A 159 6.26 14.76 -12.50
CA ASN A 159 5.37 14.87 -13.67
C ASN A 159 6.04 14.37 -14.96
N SER A 160 7.38 14.26 -14.99
CA SER A 160 8.14 13.74 -16.13
C SER A 160 8.51 12.26 -15.99
N MET A 161 8.15 11.62 -14.87
CA MET A 161 8.36 10.18 -14.70
C MET A 161 7.58 9.39 -15.76
N PRO A 162 8.21 8.40 -16.41
CA PRO A 162 7.57 7.65 -17.49
C PRO A 162 6.51 6.70 -16.93
N ASN A 163 5.28 6.79 -17.43
CA ASN A 163 4.18 5.85 -17.11
C ASN A 163 4.27 4.54 -17.94
N THR A 164 5.48 4.11 -18.27
CA THR A 164 5.67 2.88 -19.04
C THR A 164 5.44 1.66 -18.16
N PRO A 165 4.90 0.55 -18.69
CA PRO A 165 4.72 -0.69 -17.92
C PRO A 165 6.01 -1.18 -17.23
N LEU A 166 7.18 -0.94 -17.84
CA LEU A 166 8.47 -1.29 -17.24
C LEU A 166 8.75 -0.47 -15.97
N PHE A 167 8.49 0.84 -16.01
CA PHE A 167 8.67 1.69 -14.83
C PHE A 167 7.68 1.32 -13.72
N VAL A 168 6.42 1.05 -14.10
CA VAL A 168 5.37 0.56 -13.18
C VAL A 168 5.76 -0.76 -12.51
N LEU A 169 6.40 -1.68 -13.24
CA LEU A 169 6.93 -2.93 -12.69
C LEU A 169 7.98 -2.67 -11.61
N VAL A 170 8.92 -1.74 -11.86
CA VAL A 170 9.92 -1.35 -10.85
C VAL A 170 9.25 -0.67 -9.65
N ALA A 171 8.31 0.24 -9.89
CA ALA A 171 7.57 0.92 -8.83
C ALA A 171 6.78 -0.07 -7.95
N GLY A 172 6.09 -1.04 -8.57
CA GLY A 172 5.40 -2.12 -7.85
C GLY A 172 6.35 -3.00 -7.04
N SER A 173 7.55 -3.26 -7.55
CA SER A 173 8.59 -4.02 -6.84
C SER A 173 9.09 -3.30 -5.58
N ILE A 174 9.17 -1.97 -5.61
CA ILE A 174 9.57 -1.15 -4.44
C ILE A 174 8.39 -1.01 -3.47
N ALA A 175 7.19 -0.73 -3.98
CA ALA A 175 6.00 -0.49 -3.18
C ALA A 175 5.61 -1.71 -2.33
N ILE A 176 5.67 -2.92 -2.89
CA ILE A 176 5.36 -4.15 -2.14
C ILE A 176 6.31 -4.37 -0.97
N ALA A 177 7.56 -3.89 -1.07
CA ALA A 177 8.52 -4.02 0.02
C ALA A 177 8.12 -3.18 1.24
N GLY A 178 7.46 -2.04 1.01
CA GLY A 178 6.81 -1.26 2.05
C GLY A 178 5.60 -1.97 2.67
N MET A 179 4.76 -2.61 1.87
CA MET A 179 3.52 -3.27 2.34
C MET A 179 3.76 -4.47 3.26
N ILE A 180 4.93 -5.11 3.19
CA ILE A 180 5.27 -6.27 4.03
C ILE A 180 5.76 -5.85 5.42
N LEU A 181 6.38 -4.68 5.53
CA LEU A 181 7.01 -4.21 6.77
C LEU A 181 6.01 -3.34 7.55
N PRO A 182 5.69 -3.72 8.80
CA PRO A 182 4.87 -2.88 9.68
C PRO A 182 5.48 -1.47 9.81
N GLY A 183 4.64 -0.45 9.82
CA GLY A 183 5.06 0.94 9.94
C GLY A 183 5.58 1.61 8.66
N ILE A 184 5.74 0.88 7.54
CA ILE A 184 6.13 1.47 6.25
C ILE A 184 4.97 1.30 5.25
N SER A 185 4.63 2.36 4.50
CA SER A 185 3.51 2.36 3.55
C SER A 185 3.99 2.12 2.11
N GLY A 186 3.43 1.13 1.41
CA GLY A 186 3.72 0.93 -0.01
C GLY A 186 3.21 2.07 -0.89
N ALA A 187 2.04 2.63 -0.56
CA ALA A 187 1.47 3.80 -1.24
C ALA A 187 2.36 5.04 -1.11
N PHE A 188 3.13 5.18 -0.02
CA PHE A 188 4.14 6.24 0.09
C PHE A 188 5.22 6.10 -1.00
N PHE A 189 5.75 4.91 -1.23
CA PHE A 189 6.73 4.70 -2.30
C PHE A 189 6.16 4.99 -3.70
N LEU A 190 4.90 4.61 -3.95
CA LEU A 190 4.23 4.97 -5.21
C LEU A 190 4.03 6.48 -5.35
N TYR A 191 3.77 7.16 -4.23
CA TYR A 191 3.58 8.60 -4.21
C TYR A 191 4.87 9.35 -4.54
N ILE A 192 6.00 8.99 -3.92
CA ILE A 192 7.30 9.63 -4.22
C ILE A 192 7.83 9.31 -5.62
N LEU A 193 7.46 8.16 -6.18
CA LEU A 193 7.80 7.78 -7.56
C LEU A 193 6.88 8.42 -8.61
N GLY A 194 5.91 9.24 -8.18
CA GLY A 194 4.94 9.89 -9.06
C GLY A 194 3.94 8.93 -9.71
N GLN A 195 3.87 7.67 -9.24
CA GLN A 195 3.03 6.62 -9.84
C GLN A 195 1.69 6.43 -9.15
N TYR A 196 1.50 7.01 -7.96
CA TYR A 196 0.27 6.82 -7.19
C TYR A 196 -0.99 7.27 -7.96
N ASP A 197 -0.99 8.51 -8.44
CA ASP A 197 -2.12 9.11 -9.17
C ASP A 197 -2.44 8.33 -10.46
N TYR A 198 -1.38 8.05 -11.24
CA TYR A 198 -1.48 7.25 -12.45
C TYR A 198 -2.08 5.85 -12.21
N LEU A 199 -1.64 5.14 -11.16
CA LEU A 199 -2.16 3.81 -10.82
C LEU A 199 -3.59 3.84 -10.29
N VAL A 200 -3.95 4.87 -9.51
CA VAL A 200 -5.33 5.09 -9.05
C VAL A 200 -6.26 5.30 -10.24
N GLY A 201 -5.94 6.23 -11.14
CA GLY A 201 -6.74 6.49 -12.34
C GLY A 201 -6.79 5.30 -13.29
N THR A 202 -5.67 4.56 -13.45
CA THR A 202 -5.64 3.32 -14.24
C THR A 202 -6.55 2.25 -13.66
N LEU A 203 -6.56 2.07 -12.33
CA LEU A 203 -7.43 1.11 -11.67
C LEU A 203 -8.91 1.52 -11.82
N THR A 204 -9.24 2.79 -11.64
CA THR A 204 -10.60 3.31 -11.85
C THR A 204 -11.06 3.06 -13.28
N THR A 205 -10.25 3.46 -14.27
CA THR A 205 -10.52 3.25 -15.71
C THR A 205 -10.73 1.76 -16.05
N PHE A 206 -9.89 0.88 -15.52
CA PHE A 206 -10.05 -0.56 -15.71
C PHE A 206 -11.37 -1.07 -15.14
N THR A 207 -11.71 -0.67 -13.90
CA THR A 207 -12.96 -1.13 -13.27
C THR A 207 -14.21 -0.56 -13.92
N ASP A 208 -14.18 0.69 -14.40
CA ASP A 208 -15.28 1.28 -15.16
C ASP A 208 -15.44 0.62 -16.53
N GLY A 209 -14.33 0.30 -17.19
CA GLY A 209 -14.34 -0.49 -18.42
C GLY A 209 -14.98 -1.87 -18.21
N LEU A 210 -14.68 -2.54 -17.09
CA LEU A 210 -15.27 -3.84 -16.75
C LEU A 210 -16.78 -3.75 -16.53
N ALA A 211 -17.24 -2.72 -15.81
CA ALA A 211 -18.66 -2.47 -15.63
C ALA A 211 -19.36 -2.13 -16.97
N GLY A 212 -18.68 -1.37 -17.83
CA GLY A 212 -19.16 -0.96 -19.15
C GLY A 212 -19.27 -2.11 -20.17
N LEU A 213 -18.56 -3.23 -19.99
CA LEU A 213 -18.72 -4.41 -20.84
C LEU A 213 -20.16 -4.94 -20.81
N GLY A 214 -20.84 -4.87 -19.66
CA GLY A 214 -22.24 -5.29 -19.51
C GLY A 214 -23.23 -4.44 -20.32
N SER A 215 -22.84 -3.21 -20.66
CA SER A 215 -23.65 -2.25 -21.43
C SER A 215 -23.18 -2.08 -22.89
N GLY A 216 -22.35 -3.00 -23.42
CA GLY A 216 -21.87 -2.96 -24.81
C GLY A 216 -20.52 -2.28 -25.02
N GLY A 217 -19.73 -2.08 -23.95
CA GLY A 217 -18.36 -1.57 -24.03
C GLY A 217 -17.40 -2.50 -24.80
N SER A 218 -16.30 -1.95 -25.31
CA SER A 218 -15.31 -2.72 -26.06
C SER A 218 -14.24 -3.34 -25.13
N VAL A 219 -13.86 -4.58 -25.39
CA VAL A 219 -12.74 -5.25 -24.69
C VAL A 219 -11.41 -4.54 -24.96
N GLY A 220 -11.30 -3.84 -26.11
CA GLY A 220 -10.11 -3.07 -26.47
C GLY A 220 -9.76 -1.99 -25.44
N ALA A 221 -10.76 -1.36 -24.83
CA ALA A 221 -10.57 -0.33 -23.80
C ALA A 221 -9.94 -0.87 -22.50
N LEU A 222 -9.97 -2.20 -22.29
CA LEU A 222 -9.40 -2.83 -21.10
C LEU A 222 -7.94 -3.23 -21.26
N ILE A 223 -7.44 -3.33 -22.50
CA ILE A 223 -6.13 -3.91 -22.77
C ILE A 223 -5.03 -3.06 -22.13
N GLU A 224 -5.03 -1.76 -22.35
CA GLU A 224 -3.98 -0.87 -21.84
C GLU A 224 -3.98 -0.81 -20.30
N PRO A 225 -5.11 -0.53 -19.60
CA PRO A 225 -5.13 -0.57 -18.14
C PRO A 225 -4.78 -1.95 -17.58
N ALA A 226 -5.20 -3.04 -18.23
CA ALA A 226 -4.85 -4.39 -17.81
C ALA A 226 -3.34 -4.65 -17.91
N VAL A 227 -2.67 -4.20 -18.98
CA VAL A 227 -1.21 -4.35 -19.14
C VAL A 227 -0.47 -3.65 -18.00
N VAL A 228 -0.92 -2.45 -17.62
CA VAL A 228 -0.32 -1.67 -16.52
C VAL A 228 -0.54 -2.35 -15.17
N ILE A 229 -1.77 -2.79 -14.87
CA ILE A 229 -2.09 -3.51 -13.63
C ILE A 229 -1.32 -4.83 -13.54
N LEU A 230 -1.20 -5.57 -14.65
CA LEU A 230 -0.41 -6.79 -14.72
C LEU A 230 1.08 -6.51 -14.52
N ALA A 231 1.62 -5.45 -15.13
CA ALA A 231 3.01 -5.05 -14.92
C ALA A 231 3.28 -4.68 -13.45
N PHE A 232 2.37 -3.94 -12.81
CA PHE A 232 2.42 -3.64 -11.38
C PHE A 232 2.39 -4.93 -10.54
N GLY A 233 1.46 -5.84 -10.84
CA GLY A 233 1.31 -7.12 -10.13
C GLY A 233 2.54 -8.03 -10.27
N ILE A 234 3.10 -8.13 -11.47
CA ILE A 234 4.36 -8.85 -11.71
C ILE A 234 5.50 -8.19 -10.94
N GLY A 235 5.57 -6.85 -10.95
CA GLY A 235 6.52 -6.09 -10.15
C GLY A 235 6.40 -6.39 -8.66
N ALA A 236 5.19 -6.37 -8.12
CA ALA A 236 4.93 -6.70 -6.72
C ALA A 236 5.36 -8.14 -6.37
N LEU A 237 5.09 -9.11 -7.26
CA LEU A 237 5.56 -10.49 -7.06
C LEU A 237 7.10 -10.57 -7.08
N VAL A 238 7.76 -9.94 -8.05
CA VAL A 238 9.23 -9.89 -8.12
C VAL A 238 9.81 -9.21 -6.88
N GLY A 239 9.25 -8.08 -6.46
CA GLY A 239 9.67 -7.32 -5.28
C GLY A 239 9.53 -8.10 -3.98
N LEU A 240 8.45 -8.87 -3.82
CA LEU A 240 8.23 -9.75 -2.66
C LEU A 240 9.38 -10.76 -2.46
N PHE A 241 9.92 -11.31 -3.55
CA PHE A 241 11.01 -12.29 -3.51
C PHE A 241 12.41 -11.68 -3.59
N SER A 242 12.56 -10.44 -4.05
CA SER A 242 13.87 -9.78 -4.24
C SER A 242 14.08 -8.61 -3.29
N ILE A 243 13.46 -7.46 -3.58
CA ILE A 243 13.63 -6.20 -2.85
C ILE A 243 13.23 -6.36 -1.39
N ALA A 244 12.13 -7.07 -1.09
CA ALA A 244 11.70 -7.29 0.27
C ALA A 244 12.72 -8.09 1.09
N TYR A 245 13.46 -9.02 0.47
CA TYR A 245 14.56 -9.71 1.15
C TYR A 245 15.74 -8.78 1.43
N ALA A 246 16.08 -7.89 0.49
CA ALA A 246 17.12 -6.89 0.69
C ALA A 246 16.79 -5.92 1.84
N ILE A 247 15.55 -5.42 1.91
CA ILE A 247 15.12 -4.53 3.00
C ILE A 247 15.07 -5.29 4.34
N ARG A 248 14.53 -6.52 4.36
CA ARG A 248 14.55 -7.35 5.57
C ARG A 248 15.97 -7.59 6.09
N TRP A 249 16.91 -7.91 5.19
CA TRP A 249 18.32 -8.06 5.55
C TRP A 249 18.93 -6.76 6.05
N ALA A 250 18.63 -5.62 5.41
CA ALA A 250 19.11 -4.31 5.84
C ALA A 250 18.58 -3.94 7.23
N LEU A 251 17.30 -4.19 7.51
CA LEU A 251 16.71 -3.97 8.84
C LEU A 251 17.30 -4.93 9.89
N ALA A 252 17.62 -6.17 9.54
CA ALA A 252 18.22 -7.12 10.48
C ALA A 252 19.68 -6.77 10.83
N ASN A 253 20.47 -6.27 9.87
CA ASN A 253 21.91 -6.03 10.05
C ASN A 253 22.27 -4.56 10.30
N TYR A 254 21.43 -3.63 9.86
CA TYR A 254 21.66 -2.18 9.87
C TYR A 254 20.42 -1.40 10.31
N ARG A 255 19.61 -1.95 11.25
CA ARG A 255 18.31 -1.42 11.69
C ARG A 255 18.28 0.10 11.81
N GLU A 256 19.15 0.67 12.64
CA GLU A 256 19.18 2.12 12.89
C GLU A 256 19.49 2.93 11.63
N ALA A 257 20.43 2.47 10.78
CA ALA A 257 20.76 3.16 9.54
C ALA A 257 19.62 3.06 8.51
N THR A 258 18.95 1.90 8.42
CA THR A 258 17.81 1.70 7.54
C THR A 258 16.60 2.54 7.97
N LEU A 259 16.28 2.57 9.26
CA LEU A 259 15.20 3.42 9.79
C LEU A 259 15.53 4.90 9.62
N THR A 260 16.78 5.31 9.88
CA THR A 260 17.27 6.67 9.60
C THR A 260 17.09 7.04 8.13
N PHE A 261 17.45 6.14 7.20
CA PHE A 261 17.26 6.35 5.77
C PHE A 261 15.78 6.52 5.41
N LEU A 262 14.91 5.63 5.90
CA LEU A 262 13.49 5.63 5.60
C LEU A 262 12.78 6.88 6.13
N VAL A 263 13.05 7.27 7.38
CA VAL A 263 12.48 8.50 7.96
C VAL A 263 12.99 9.72 7.20
N SER A 264 14.28 9.75 6.84
CA SER A 264 14.83 10.86 6.04
C SER A 264 14.21 10.93 4.64
N LEU A 265 13.92 9.78 4.03
CA LEU A 265 13.18 9.68 2.76
C LEU A 265 11.76 10.24 2.91
N MET A 266 11.06 9.92 4.00
CA MET A 266 9.72 10.46 4.31
C MET A 266 9.74 11.98 4.48
N VAL A 267 10.70 12.50 5.24
CA VAL A 267 10.85 13.95 5.46
C VAL A 267 11.19 14.67 4.15
N GLY A 268 12.10 14.12 3.34
CA GLY A 268 12.42 14.69 2.02
C GLY A 268 11.24 14.67 1.06
N ALA A 269 10.41 13.63 1.15
CA ALA A 269 9.25 13.43 0.30
C ALA A 269 8.08 14.36 0.63
N LEU A 270 8.05 14.97 1.82
CA LEU A 270 7.07 16.00 2.17
C LEU A 270 7.08 17.20 1.21
N ARG A 271 8.15 17.37 0.43
CA ARG A 271 8.21 18.36 -0.66
C ARG A 271 7.04 18.21 -1.63
N LEU A 272 6.74 17.00 -2.13
CA LEU A 272 5.71 16.79 -3.13
C LEU A 272 4.30 17.22 -2.66
N PRO A 273 3.78 16.73 -1.52
CA PRO A 273 2.47 17.16 -1.04
C PRO A 273 2.48 18.64 -0.62
N ALA A 274 3.58 19.16 -0.05
CA ALA A 274 3.68 20.58 0.27
C ALA A 274 3.57 21.48 -0.97
N THR A 275 4.28 21.14 -2.05
CA THR A 275 4.19 21.89 -3.31
C THR A 275 2.81 21.77 -3.92
N ARG A 276 2.19 20.57 -3.92
CA ARG A 276 0.82 20.40 -4.42
C ARG A 276 -0.21 21.20 -3.62
N VAL A 277 -0.06 21.32 -2.30
CA VAL A 277 -0.91 22.21 -1.48
C VAL A 277 -0.80 23.65 -1.97
N VAL A 278 0.42 24.15 -2.17
CA VAL A 278 0.67 25.54 -2.60
C VAL A 278 0.13 25.80 -4.01
N GLU A 279 0.33 24.87 -4.94
CA GLU A 279 -0.12 25.02 -6.34
C GLU A 279 -1.63 24.92 -6.51
N ASN A 280 -2.32 24.14 -5.65
CA ASN A 280 -3.73 23.81 -5.81
C ASN A 280 -4.65 24.49 -4.78
N THR A 281 -4.12 25.35 -3.92
CA THR A 281 -4.91 26.04 -2.88
C THR A 281 -4.83 27.55 -3.06
N PRO A 282 -5.96 28.26 -3.22
CA PRO A 282 -5.98 29.71 -3.26
C PRO A 282 -5.37 30.32 -1.99
N VAL A 283 -4.59 31.40 -2.14
CA VAL A 283 -3.98 32.13 -1.01
C VAL A 283 -5.04 32.97 -0.29
N THR A 284 -5.90 32.31 0.48
CA THR A 284 -6.96 32.92 1.30
C THR A 284 -6.96 32.33 2.70
N THR A 285 -7.34 33.11 3.71
CA THR A 285 -7.37 32.66 5.12
C THR A 285 -8.26 31.42 5.32
N ARG A 286 -9.39 31.36 4.61
CA ARG A 286 -10.30 30.21 4.67
C ARG A 286 -9.67 28.95 4.09
N ALA A 287 -9.03 29.05 2.92
CA ALA A 287 -8.39 27.92 2.27
C ALA A 287 -7.16 27.43 3.05
N ALA A 288 -6.36 28.35 3.60
CA ALA A 288 -5.28 28.01 4.51
C ALA A 288 -5.78 27.30 5.78
N GLY A 289 -6.89 27.77 6.36
CA GLY A 289 -7.56 27.13 7.49
C GLY A 289 -8.00 25.70 7.17
N SER A 290 -8.64 25.47 6.01
CA SER A 290 -9.04 24.11 5.62
C SER A 290 -7.85 23.18 5.38
N VAL A 291 -6.76 23.67 4.77
CA VAL A 291 -5.53 22.88 4.58
C VAL A 291 -4.94 22.44 5.92
N LEU A 292 -4.83 23.35 6.88
CA LEU A 292 -4.29 23.04 8.20
C LEU A 292 -5.17 22.02 8.95
N VAL A 293 -6.49 22.18 8.88
CA VAL A 293 -7.43 21.23 9.51
C VAL A 293 -7.30 19.85 8.88
N VAL A 294 -7.26 19.76 7.54
CA VAL A 294 -7.16 18.46 6.85
C VAL A 294 -5.81 17.79 7.10
N ALA A 295 -4.71 18.56 7.11
CA ALA A 295 -3.40 18.03 7.48
C ALA A 295 -3.38 17.55 8.95
N ALA A 296 -4.01 18.28 9.86
CA ALA A 296 -4.12 17.86 11.26
C ALA A 296 -4.96 16.60 11.42
N ILE A 297 -6.05 16.44 10.65
CA ILE A 297 -6.85 15.21 10.62
C ILE A 297 -5.99 14.04 10.14
N GLY A 298 -5.25 14.21 9.04
CA GLY A 298 -4.31 13.19 8.56
C GLY A 298 -3.31 12.77 9.62
N GLY A 299 -2.67 13.75 10.27
CA GLY A 299 -1.72 13.46 11.35
C GLY A 299 -2.36 12.76 12.56
N ALA A 300 -3.54 13.20 12.97
CA ALA A 300 -4.28 12.58 14.08
C ALA A 300 -4.67 11.13 13.80
N LEU A 301 -4.97 10.77 12.54
CA LEU A 301 -5.27 9.39 12.15
C LEU A 301 -4.05 8.48 12.36
N VAL A 302 -2.85 8.92 11.97
CA VAL A 302 -1.63 8.13 12.19
C VAL A 302 -1.34 7.98 13.67
N LEU A 303 -1.40 9.07 14.44
CA LEU A 303 -1.17 9.03 15.89
C LEU A 303 -2.19 8.14 16.62
N LEU A 304 -3.42 8.09 16.13
CA LEU A 304 -4.45 7.18 16.65
C LEU A 304 -4.06 5.72 16.39
N VAL A 305 -3.66 5.38 15.17
CA VAL A 305 -3.23 4.02 14.78
C VAL A 305 -2.00 3.61 15.58
N ASP A 306 -1.01 4.50 15.71
CA ASP A 306 0.20 4.28 16.49
C ASP A 306 -0.11 3.99 17.97
N ARG A 307 -0.98 4.78 18.60
CA ARG A 307 -1.41 4.57 19.98
C ARG A 307 -1.99 3.18 20.23
N TYR A 308 -2.80 2.66 19.30
CA TYR A 308 -3.36 1.31 19.42
C TYR A 308 -2.36 0.19 19.06
N THR A 309 -1.25 0.53 18.40
CA THR A 309 -0.18 -0.43 18.05
C THR A 309 0.83 -0.56 19.17
N ALA A 310 1.17 0.54 19.85
CA ALA A 310 2.11 0.57 20.98
C ALA A 310 1.68 -0.36 22.12
N ASP A 311 0.39 -0.56 22.32
CA ASP A 311 -0.14 -1.48 23.34
C ASP A 311 0.07 -2.98 23.01
N ILE A 312 0.37 -3.32 21.74
CA ILE A 312 0.47 -4.71 21.24
C ILE A 312 1.92 -5.22 21.27
N GLU A 313 2.93 -4.35 21.13
CA GLU A 313 4.35 -4.76 21.20
C GLU A 313 4.81 -5.19 22.61
N PHE A 314 3.98 -4.99 23.64
CA PHE A 314 4.30 -5.32 25.04
C PHE A 314 3.44 -6.43 25.68
N SER A 315 2.64 -7.18 24.92
CA SER A 315 1.79 -8.27 25.43
C SER A 315 2.17 -9.66 24.93
#